data_AF-A0A525DD27-F1
#
_entry.id   AF-A0A525DD27-F1
#
_cell.length_a   1.000
_cell.length_b   1.000
_cell.length_c   1.000
_cell.angle_alpha   90.00
_cell.angle_beta   90.00
_cell.angle_gamma   90.00
#
_symmetry.space_group_name_H-M   'P 1'
#
loop_
_entity.id
_entity.type
_entity.pdbx_description
1 polymer ?
#
loop_
_entity_poly.entity_id
_entity_poly.type
_entity_poly.pdbx_seq_one_letter_code
_entity_poly.pdbx_strand_id
1 'polypeptide(L)'
;MYLALKRNRDGISYVLRESYPENDEYLSRDLYDVGPDPGRLILYPGGNSFYVDPAVSKSIRDKGLECSSDELEEIFWPFVDQRIRSATEHFRKSSRSSGTFRRLSRKEKLVILSKAHPFDKRRVHFLKFGNMNQGPLERMPALLFKKLVHQSRDEIEQGFLAQEGILKPHELKSYIYTIFDLQRFFQSFMAKSMPHVLDQEKVETHFLEQICRINRELFKESAWLDNYLVRYVYLFFDGQYADTKLLDEMAQDFIFRHRFFKQQPRPEKQMPMDESLAVFNLTKEELSTLSRRALTRLYRKIASTRHPDTGGSHQEFIELNNAYQTLLEKIQKQT
;
A
#
# COMPACT_ATOMS: atom_id res chain seq x y z
N MET A 1 -1.79 8.62 21.43
CA MET A 1 -1.56 7.48 22.36
C MET A 1 -1.32 6.23 21.55
N TYR A 2 -0.57 5.28 22.11
CA TYR A 2 -0.19 4.02 21.46
C TYR A 2 0.10 2.93 22.50
N LEU A 3 0.03 1.66 22.11
CA LEU A 3 0.48 0.55 22.94
C LEU A 3 1.95 0.26 22.66
N ALA A 4 2.76 0.30 23.71
CA ALA A 4 4.17 -0.08 23.67
C ALA A 4 4.35 -1.51 24.20
N LEU A 5 5.00 -2.34 23.40
CA LEU A 5 5.45 -3.67 23.78
C LEU A 5 6.72 -3.56 24.63
N LYS A 6 6.70 -4.06 25.86
CA LYS A 6 7.86 -4.23 26.73
C LYS A 6 8.21 -5.70 26.84
N ARG A 7 9.49 -6.02 26.65
CA ARG A 7 10.04 -7.37 26.89
C ARG A 7 10.77 -7.35 28.23
N ASN A 8 10.25 -8.11 29.19
CA ASN A 8 10.84 -8.29 30.51
C ASN A 8 11.32 -9.74 30.67
N ARG A 9 12.06 -10.03 31.74
CA ARG A 9 12.51 -11.41 32.05
C ARG A 9 11.33 -12.39 32.20
N ASP A 10 10.20 -11.90 32.69
CA ASP A 10 9.00 -12.70 32.95
C ASP A 10 8.06 -12.81 31.73
N GLY A 11 8.46 -12.25 30.57
CA GLY A 11 7.70 -12.33 29.32
C GLY A 11 7.41 -10.97 28.71
N ILE A 12 6.29 -10.90 27.99
CA ILE A 12 5.86 -9.72 27.24
C ILE A 12 4.78 -8.98 28.05
N SER A 13 4.90 -7.67 28.18
CA SER A 13 3.83 -6.81 28.69
C SER A 13 3.58 -5.62 27.77
N TYR A 14 2.38 -5.06 27.85
CA TYR A 14 1.97 -3.88 27.11
C TYR A 14 1.78 -2.72 28.06
N VAL A 15 2.20 -1.53 27.63
CA VAL A 15 1.96 -0.29 28.36
C VAL A 15 1.35 0.72 27.41
N LEU A 16 0.25 1.34 27.83
CA LEU A 16 -0.33 2.47 27.12
C LEU A 16 0.54 3.69 27.35
N ARG A 17 0.97 4.32 26.26
CA ARG A 17 1.82 5.52 26.26
C ARG A 17 1.21 6.63 25.43
N GLU A 18 1.68 7.84 25.66
CA GLU A 18 1.50 8.94 24.74
C GLU A 18 2.82 9.58 24.34
N SER A 19 2.84 10.10 23.12
CA SER A 19 3.85 11.05 22.69
C SER A 19 3.37 12.47 23.02
N TYR A 20 4.21 13.25 23.68
CA TYR A 20 3.95 14.65 24.00
C TYR A 20 5.14 15.52 23.56
N PRO A 21 4.89 16.74 23.08
CA PRO A 21 5.95 17.64 22.65
C PRO A 21 6.68 18.24 23.87
N GLU A 22 8.01 18.20 23.87
CA GLU A 22 8.88 18.87 24.82
C GLU A 22 10.13 19.40 24.09
N ASN A 23 10.40 20.70 24.20
CA ASN A 23 11.60 21.35 23.64
C ASN A 23 11.89 20.98 22.17
N ASP A 24 10.91 21.15 21.28
CA ASP A 24 10.95 20.82 19.85
C ASP A 24 11.08 19.33 19.48
N GLU A 25 11.20 18.45 20.47
CA GLU A 25 11.18 16.99 20.30
C GLU A 25 9.87 16.39 20.85
N TYR A 26 9.62 15.12 20.56
CA TYR A 26 8.51 14.37 21.14
C TYR A 26 9.08 13.32 22.08
N LEU A 27 8.67 13.40 23.35
CA LEU A 27 8.96 12.40 24.37
C LEU A 27 7.77 11.49 24.59
N SER A 28 7.98 10.38 25.29
CA SER A 28 6.92 9.46 25.67
C SER A 28 6.76 9.36 27.18
N ARG A 29 5.53 9.13 27.64
CA ARG A 29 5.23 8.84 29.05
C ARG A 29 4.25 7.70 29.21
N ASP A 30 4.40 6.95 30.30
CA ASP A 30 3.57 5.79 30.62
C ASP A 30 2.23 6.25 31.23
N LEU A 31 1.12 5.87 30.60
CA LEU A 31 -0.24 6.22 31.01
C LEU A 31 -0.91 5.11 31.80
N TYR A 32 -0.82 3.88 31.35
CA TYR A 32 -1.51 2.76 31.99
C TYR A 32 -0.75 1.45 31.72
N ASP A 33 -0.57 0.63 32.76
CA ASP A 33 -0.01 -0.71 32.59
C ASP A 33 -1.12 -1.66 32.14
N VAL A 34 -1.05 -2.12 30.90
CA VAL A 34 -2.04 -3.01 30.29
C VAL A 34 -1.76 -4.47 30.66
N GLY A 35 -0.53 -4.80 31.07
CA GLY A 35 -0.13 -6.17 31.34
C GLY A 35 0.06 -7.00 30.06
N PRO A 36 0.13 -8.34 30.18
CA PRO A 36 0.53 -9.22 29.09
C PRO A 36 -0.54 -9.46 28.03
N ASP A 37 -1.82 -9.23 28.36
CA ASP A 37 -2.97 -9.59 27.53
C ASP A 37 -3.95 -8.40 27.41
N PRO A 38 -3.74 -7.52 26.40
CA PRO A 38 -4.62 -6.37 26.17
C PRO A 38 -6.07 -6.77 25.87
N GLY A 39 -6.32 -8.00 25.40
CA GLY A 39 -7.66 -8.49 25.10
C GLY A 39 -8.57 -8.56 26.32
N ARG A 40 -8.01 -8.72 27.52
CA ARG A 40 -8.78 -8.75 28.78
C ARG A 40 -9.44 -7.43 29.13
N LEU A 41 -8.93 -6.33 28.59
CA LEU A 41 -9.50 -5.00 28.79
C LEU A 41 -10.59 -4.69 27.76
N ILE A 42 -10.94 -5.63 26.89
CA ILE A 42 -11.99 -5.45 25.88
C ILE A 42 -13.25 -6.15 26.35
N LEU A 43 -14.32 -5.39 26.52
CA LEU A 43 -15.61 -5.85 27.01
C LEU A 43 -16.59 -6.01 25.85
N TYR A 44 -17.30 -7.14 25.83
CA TYR A 44 -18.23 -7.52 24.77
C TYR A 44 -19.67 -7.56 25.32
N PRO A 45 -20.45 -6.48 25.20
CA PRO A 45 -21.82 -6.44 25.74
C PRO A 45 -22.82 -7.27 24.92
N GLY A 46 -22.43 -7.74 23.73
CA GLY A 46 -23.24 -8.58 22.84
C GLY A 46 -23.24 -8.11 21.39
N GLY A 47 -23.62 -9.00 20.47
CA GLY A 47 -23.59 -8.74 19.03
C GLY A 47 -22.17 -8.50 18.49
N ASN A 48 -22.01 -7.53 17.58
CA ASN A 48 -20.72 -7.11 17.03
C ASN A 48 -20.15 -5.86 17.71
N SER A 49 -20.53 -5.64 18.97
CA SER A 49 -20.20 -4.45 19.75
C SER A 49 -19.06 -4.77 20.72
N PHE A 50 -18.18 -3.82 20.96
CA PHE A 50 -17.15 -3.90 21.99
C PHE A 50 -16.84 -2.51 22.51
N TYR A 51 -16.27 -2.42 23.71
CA TYR A 51 -15.69 -1.19 24.26
C TYR A 51 -14.51 -1.56 25.17
N VAL A 52 -13.63 -0.59 25.43
CA VAL A 52 -12.48 -0.78 26.34
C VAL A 52 -12.94 -0.54 27.78
N ASP A 53 -12.43 -1.33 28.73
CA ASP A 53 -12.75 -1.23 30.15
C ASP A 53 -12.65 0.24 30.65
N PRO A 54 -13.73 0.81 31.21
CA PRO A 54 -13.76 2.17 31.73
C PRO A 54 -12.67 2.48 32.77
N ALA A 55 -12.11 1.46 33.44
CA ALA A 55 -10.97 1.65 34.34
C ALA A 55 -9.76 2.27 33.64
N VAL A 56 -9.55 1.95 32.36
CA VAL A 56 -8.45 2.49 31.54
C VAL A 56 -8.65 3.98 31.31
N SER A 57 -9.83 4.39 30.83
CA SER A 57 -10.13 5.80 30.57
C SER A 57 -10.15 6.65 31.85
N LYS A 58 -10.60 6.07 32.97
CA LYS A 58 -10.52 6.68 34.29
C LYS A 58 -9.07 6.93 34.71
N SER A 59 -8.19 5.94 34.58
CA SER A 59 -6.78 6.09 34.95
C SER A 59 -6.04 7.15 34.12
N ILE A 60 -6.39 7.27 32.83
CA ILE A 60 -5.85 8.34 31.97
C ILE A 60 -6.35 9.72 32.45
N ARG A 61 -7.64 9.82 32.79
CA ARG A 61 -8.24 11.06 33.33
C ARG A 61 -7.61 11.49 34.65
N ASP A 62 -7.31 10.54 35.53
CA ASP A 62 -6.63 10.80 36.80
C ASP A 62 -5.23 11.39 36.60
N LYS A 63 -4.62 11.19 35.41
CA LYS A 63 -3.35 11.82 34.99
C LYS A 63 -3.53 13.18 34.29
N GLY A 64 -4.75 13.72 34.26
CA GLY A 64 -5.07 15.03 33.68
C GLY A 64 -5.20 15.00 32.15
N LEU A 65 -5.44 13.83 31.55
CA LEU A 65 -5.57 13.66 30.12
C LEU A 65 -7.01 13.30 29.75
N GLU A 66 -7.51 13.88 28.68
CA GLU A 66 -8.77 13.48 28.08
C GLU A 66 -8.50 12.52 26.91
N CYS A 67 -9.24 11.42 26.88
CA CYS A 67 -9.18 10.44 25.80
C CYS A 67 -10.61 10.04 25.43
N SER A 68 -10.89 10.02 24.13
CA SER A 68 -12.17 9.56 23.60
C SER A 68 -12.26 8.03 23.59
N SER A 69 -13.48 7.48 23.69
CA SER A 69 -13.70 6.03 23.56
C SER A 69 -13.19 5.52 22.22
N ASP A 70 -13.42 6.27 21.14
CA ASP A 70 -13.01 5.93 19.78
C ASP A 70 -11.49 5.79 19.64
N GLU A 71 -10.73 6.67 20.31
CA GLU A 71 -9.26 6.59 20.34
C GLU A 71 -8.77 5.32 21.04
N LEU A 72 -9.35 4.97 22.20
CA LEU A 72 -9.00 3.73 22.90
C LEU A 72 -9.37 2.50 22.07
N GLU A 73 -10.56 2.48 21.49
CA GLU A 73 -10.96 1.38 20.63
C GLU A 73 -10.02 1.20 19.43
N GLU A 74 -9.53 2.30 18.86
CA GLU A 74 -8.57 2.23 17.76
C GLU A 74 -7.23 1.64 18.19
N ILE A 75 -6.75 1.99 19.39
CA ILE A 75 -5.50 1.48 19.95
C ILE A 75 -5.62 -0.02 20.26
N PHE A 76 -6.76 -0.45 20.82
CA PHE A 76 -7.01 -1.85 21.19
C PHE A 76 -7.53 -2.72 20.03
N TRP A 77 -7.85 -2.12 18.89
CA TRP A 77 -8.38 -2.80 17.71
C TRP A 77 -7.62 -4.07 17.28
N PRO A 78 -6.27 -4.14 17.32
CA PRO A 78 -5.54 -5.36 16.98
C PRO A 78 -5.86 -6.56 17.87
N PHE A 79 -6.37 -6.34 19.08
CA PHE A 79 -6.66 -7.37 20.09
C PHE A 79 -8.15 -7.71 20.20
N VAL A 80 -9.02 -7.03 19.44
CA VAL A 80 -10.45 -7.35 19.39
C VAL A 80 -10.66 -8.73 18.78
N ASP A 81 -11.67 -9.46 19.25
CA ASP A 81 -12.09 -10.75 18.69
C ASP A 81 -12.18 -10.72 17.15
N GLN A 82 -11.58 -11.73 16.52
CA GLN A 82 -11.41 -11.80 15.07
C GLN A 82 -12.75 -11.78 14.32
N ARG A 83 -13.83 -12.34 14.89
CA ARG A 83 -15.17 -12.33 14.26
C ARG A 83 -15.72 -10.91 14.22
N ILE A 84 -15.63 -10.20 15.35
CA ILE A 84 -16.09 -8.81 15.45
C ILE A 84 -15.27 -7.89 14.54
N ARG A 85 -13.94 -8.09 14.50
CA ARG A 85 -13.05 -7.36 13.58
C ARG A 85 -13.50 -7.54 12.14
N SER A 86 -13.67 -8.78 11.70
CA SER A 86 -14.07 -9.10 10.32
C SER A 86 -15.44 -8.50 9.96
N ALA A 87 -16.40 -8.53 10.89
CA ALA A 87 -17.75 -8.01 10.68
C ALA A 87 -17.81 -6.46 10.62
N THR A 88 -16.97 -5.76 11.39
CA THR A 88 -17.05 -4.30 11.55
C THR A 88 -15.99 -3.52 10.76
N GLU A 89 -14.96 -4.19 10.24
CA GLU A 89 -13.81 -3.55 9.58
C GLU A 89 -14.21 -2.66 8.38
N HIS A 90 -15.16 -3.11 7.56
CA HIS A 90 -15.63 -2.36 6.38
C HIS A 90 -16.25 -1.01 6.77
N PHE A 91 -17.04 -0.99 7.84
CA PHE A 91 -17.69 0.23 8.34
C PHE A 91 -16.66 1.20 8.93
N ARG A 92 -15.66 0.67 9.67
CA ARG A 92 -14.55 1.49 10.20
C ARG A 92 -13.65 2.06 9.09
N LYS A 93 -13.43 1.36 7.98
CA LYS A 93 -12.64 1.88 6.85
C LYS A 93 -13.35 3.02 6.11
N SER A 94 -14.67 2.93 5.97
CA SER A 94 -15.48 3.96 5.31
C SER A 94 -15.54 5.26 6.11
N SER A 95 -15.73 5.18 7.43
CA SER A 95 -15.71 6.36 8.31
C SER A 95 -14.35 7.07 8.31
N ARG A 96 -13.26 6.34 8.11
CA ARG A 96 -11.89 6.90 7.97
C ARG A 96 -11.65 7.58 6.63
N SER A 97 -12.37 7.19 5.57
CA SER A 97 -12.19 7.75 4.24
C SER A 97 -13.08 8.98 3.94
N SER A 98 -14.08 9.26 4.78
CA SER A 98 -14.97 10.42 4.60
C SER A 98 -14.36 11.74 5.08
N GLY A 99 -13.22 11.68 5.77
CA GLY A 99 -12.42 12.85 6.10
C GLY A 99 -11.96 13.53 4.81
N THR A 100 -12.38 14.78 4.60
CA THR A 100 -11.97 15.60 3.45
C THR A 100 -10.45 15.55 3.35
N PHE A 101 -9.91 14.99 2.27
CA PHE A 101 -8.46 14.93 2.03
C PHE A 101 -7.91 16.36 1.94
N ARG A 102 -7.53 16.93 3.08
CA ARG A 102 -6.90 18.26 3.13
C ARG A 102 -5.56 18.15 2.43
N ARG A 103 -5.43 18.85 1.31
CA ARG A 103 -4.17 18.98 0.59
C ARG A 103 -3.16 19.68 1.50
N LEU A 104 -2.02 19.04 1.72
CA LEU A 104 -0.91 19.64 2.45
C LEU A 104 -0.35 20.82 1.65
N SER A 105 -0.13 21.94 2.34
CA SER A 105 0.55 23.10 1.78
C SER A 105 2.02 22.78 1.47
N ARG A 106 2.66 23.60 0.63
CA ARG A 106 4.09 23.43 0.31
C ARG A 106 4.98 23.52 1.56
N LYS A 107 4.66 24.44 2.48
CA LYS A 107 5.40 24.61 3.74
C LYS A 107 5.26 23.37 4.64
N GLU A 108 4.03 22.88 4.83
CA GLU A 108 3.77 21.66 5.61
C GLU A 108 4.55 20.45 5.05
N LYS A 109 4.57 20.28 3.72
CA LYS A 109 5.34 19.20 3.06
C LYS A 109 6.83 19.27 3.38
N LEU A 110 7.42 20.47 3.34
CA LEU A 110 8.84 20.68 3.64
C LEU A 110 9.16 20.41 5.12
N VAL A 111 8.28 20.82 6.03
CA VAL A 111 8.42 20.51 7.47
C VAL A 111 8.39 19.01 7.71
N ILE A 112 7.44 18.29 7.07
CA ILE A 112 7.35 16.83 7.21
C ILE A 112 8.62 16.15 6.67
N LEU A 113 9.11 16.57 5.51
CA LEU A 113 10.31 15.99 4.91
C LEU A 113 11.58 16.33 5.69
N SER A 114 11.69 17.49 6.32
CA SER A 114 12.86 17.85 7.12
C SER A 114 12.88 17.15 8.48
N LYS A 115 11.72 17.00 9.13
CA LYS A 115 11.62 16.32 10.43
C LYS A 115 11.83 14.80 10.35
N ALA A 116 11.41 14.16 9.26
CA ALA A 116 11.55 12.71 9.12
C ALA A 116 13.01 12.30 8.84
N HIS A 117 13.57 11.47 9.72
CA HIS A 117 14.94 10.98 9.59
C HIS A 117 15.10 10.09 8.33
N PRO A 118 16.23 10.14 7.60
CA PRO A 118 16.46 9.29 6.42
C PRO A 118 16.25 7.80 6.69
N PHE A 119 16.64 7.31 7.86
CA PHE A 119 16.40 5.92 8.30
C PHE A 119 14.91 5.57 8.30
N ASP A 120 14.08 6.40 8.93
CA ASP A 120 12.63 6.21 8.99
C ASP A 120 11.99 6.28 7.60
N LYS A 121 12.46 7.19 6.74
CA LYS A 121 11.97 7.31 5.37
C LYS A 121 12.15 6.03 4.58
N ARG A 122 13.33 5.41 4.69
CA ARG A 122 13.65 4.14 4.02
C ARG A 122 12.80 3.00 4.56
N ARG A 123 12.57 2.95 5.88
CA ARG A 123 11.68 1.97 6.51
C ARG A 123 10.26 2.07 5.99
N VAL A 124 9.66 3.27 6.02
CA VAL A 124 8.30 3.50 5.49
C VAL A 124 8.22 3.12 4.00
N HIS A 125 9.21 3.50 3.21
CA HIS A 125 9.21 3.19 1.79
C HIS A 125 9.25 1.67 1.54
N PHE A 126 10.17 0.95 2.19
CA PHE A 126 10.28 -0.49 1.99
C PHE A 126 9.02 -1.22 2.49
N LEU A 127 8.53 -0.90 3.68
CA LEU A 127 7.32 -1.54 4.24
C LEU A 127 6.08 -1.30 3.38
N LYS A 128 6.04 -0.20 2.62
CA LYS A 128 4.92 0.12 1.73
C LYS A 128 5.04 -0.50 0.34
N PHE A 129 6.25 -0.57 -0.22
CA PHE A 129 6.46 -0.92 -1.64
C PHE A 129 7.27 -2.21 -1.86
N GLY A 130 7.94 -2.74 -0.84
CA GLY A 130 8.79 -3.94 -0.93
C GLY A 130 10.08 -3.75 -1.71
N ASN A 131 10.38 -2.53 -2.16
CA ASN A 131 11.47 -2.28 -3.10
C ASN A 131 12.75 -1.78 -2.41
N MET A 132 13.88 -2.38 -2.79
CA MET A 132 15.23 -1.97 -2.38
C MET A 132 15.70 -0.68 -3.07
N ASN A 133 15.34 -0.49 -4.35
CA ASN A 133 15.68 0.72 -5.06
C ASN A 133 14.65 1.83 -4.76
N GLN A 134 14.98 2.69 -3.81
CA GLN A 134 14.05 3.69 -3.29
C GLN A 134 14.16 5.07 -3.99
N GLY A 135 15.14 5.23 -4.87
CA GLY A 135 15.44 6.54 -5.47
C GLY A 135 15.84 7.61 -4.44
N PRO A 136 15.82 8.90 -4.81
CA PRO A 136 16.13 10.01 -3.91
C PRO A 136 15.04 10.20 -2.84
N LEU A 137 15.43 10.18 -1.56
CA LEU A 137 14.51 10.34 -0.43
C LEU A 137 13.81 11.71 -0.42
N GLU A 138 14.44 12.73 -0.97
CA GLU A 138 13.94 14.12 -1.03
C GLU A 138 12.73 14.25 -1.97
N ARG A 139 12.62 13.35 -2.95
CA ARG A 139 11.52 13.33 -3.92
C ARG A 139 10.34 12.49 -3.45
N MET A 140 10.45 11.84 -2.30
CA MET A 140 9.36 11.01 -1.78
C MET A 140 8.16 11.87 -1.37
N PRO A 141 6.92 11.38 -1.58
CA PRO A 141 5.73 12.10 -1.16
C PRO A 141 5.70 12.31 0.36
N ALA A 142 5.71 13.57 0.80
CA ALA A 142 5.66 13.93 2.23
C ALA A 142 4.48 13.29 3.00
N LEU A 143 3.38 12.97 2.31
CA LEU A 143 2.23 12.30 2.89
C LEU A 143 2.57 10.94 3.52
N LEU A 144 3.61 10.26 3.03
CA LEU A 144 4.09 8.99 3.59
C LEU A 144 4.59 9.14 5.02
N PHE A 145 5.19 10.28 5.35
CA PHE A 145 5.85 10.53 6.63
C PHE A 145 5.01 11.39 7.58
N LYS A 146 3.80 11.80 7.17
CA LYS A 146 2.93 12.68 7.95
C LYS A 146 2.71 12.18 9.38
N LYS A 147 2.55 10.87 9.56
CA LYS A 147 2.32 10.26 10.88
C LYS A 147 3.53 10.40 11.82
N LEU A 148 4.76 10.36 11.28
CA LEU A 148 5.99 10.34 12.07
C LEU A 148 6.30 11.67 12.76
N VAL A 149 5.78 12.79 12.23
CA VAL A 149 6.16 14.15 12.66
C VAL A 149 5.69 14.49 14.07
N HIS A 150 4.63 13.83 14.54
CA HIS A 150 3.99 14.11 15.82
C HIS A 150 4.14 12.93 16.79
N GLN A 151 5.20 12.15 16.62
CA GLN A 151 5.44 10.92 17.36
C GLN A 151 6.82 10.98 18.02
N SER A 152 6.90 10.45 19.24
CA SER A 152 8.16 10.21 19.92
C SER A 152 8.95 9.11 19.23
N ARG A 153 10.26 9.05 19.48
CA ARG A 153 11.11 7.97 18.96
C ARG A 153 10.55 6.60 19.32
N ASP A 154 10.08 6.43 20.56
CA ASP A 154 9.47 5.20 21.06
C ASP A 154 8.19 4.83 20.30
N GLU A 155 7.28 5.78 20.07
CA GLU A 155 6.06 5.52 19.28
C GLU A 155 6.38 5.10 17.85
N ILE A 156 7.38 5.73 17.23
CA ILE A 156 7.79 5.37 15.87
C ILE A 156 8.38 3.95 15.86
N GLU A 157 9.25 3.59 16.81
CA GLU A 157 9.82 2.24 16.90
C GLU A 157 8.76 1.16 17.15
N GLN A 158 7.79 1.42 18.04
CA GLN A 158 6.67 0.51 18.28
C GLN A 158 5.79 0.34 17.04
N GLY A 159 5.56 1.43 16.30
CA GLY A 159 4.88 1.38 15.01
C GLY A 159 5.62 0.56 13.95
N PHE A 160 6.95 0.65 13.90
CA PHE A 160 7.76 -0.17 13.00
C PHE A 160 7.87 -1.62 13.46
N LEU A 161 7.96 -1.91 14.75
CA LEU A 161 7.94 -3.27 15.30
C LEU A 161 6.73 -4.06 14.78
N ALA A 162 5.54 -3.46 14.83
CA ALA A 162 4.32 -4.09 14.34
C ALA A 162 4.33 -4.31 12.81
N GLN A 163 4.83 -3.33 12.05
CA GLN A 163 4.86 -3.43 10.57
C GLN A 163 5.92 -4.41 10.08
N GLU A 164 7.09 -4.43 10.69
CA GLU A 164 8.19 -5.32 10.35
C GLU A 164 7.87 -6.78 10.69
N GLY A 165 7.02 -7.03 11.69
CA GLY A 165 6.51 -8.37 12.00
C GLY A 165 5.71 -9.04 10.88
N ILE A 166 5.28 -8.27 9.86
CA ILE A 166 4.56 -8.78 8.69
C ILE A 166 5.53 -9.27 7.60
N LEU A 167 6.79 -8.82 7.63
CA LEU A 167 7.78 -9.18 6.61
C LEU A 167 8.10 -10.67 6.65
N LYS A 168 8.26 -11.27 5.47
CA LYS A 168 8.63 -12.69 5.37
C LYS A 168 10.11 -12.87 5.72
N PRO A 169 10.52 -14.04 6.25
CA PRO A 169 11.91 -14.28 6.64
C PRO A 169 12.95 -13.94 5.56
N HIS A 170 12.65 -14.24 4.28
CA HIS A 170 13.55 -13.97 3.15
C HIS A 170 13.62 -12.48 2.74
N GLU A 171 12.69 -11.65 3.21
CA GLU A 171 12.67 -10.20 2.91
C GLU A 171 13.46 -9.40 3.96
N LEU A 172 13.72 -9.99 5.13
CA LEU A 172 14.31 -9.31 6.29
C LEU A 172 15.72 -8.80 6.01
N LYS A 173 16.60 -9.61 5.41
CA LYS A 173 17.97 -9.16 5.11
C LYS A 173 18.00 -8.06 4.06
N SER A 174 17.18 -8.18 3.01
CA SER A 174 17.02 -7.14 1.98
C SER A 174 16.43 -5.85 2.56
N TYR A 175 15.48 -5.98 3.49
CA TYR A 175 14.93 -4.85 4.25
C TYR A 175 16.03 -4.13 5.03
N ILE A 176 16.79 -4.86 5.84
CA ILE A 176 17.88 -4.30 6.67
C ILE A 176 18.92 -3.62 5.80
N TYR A 177 19.37 -4.31 4.75
CA TYR A 177 20.31 -3.76 3.78
C TYR A 177 19.83 -2.40 3.23
N THR A 178 18.54 -2.29 2.91
CA THR A 178 17.95 -1.07 2.34
C THR A 178 17.83 0.06 3.37
N ILE A 179 17.37 -0.23 4.58
CA ILE A 179 17.09 0.80 5.59
C ILE A 179 18.37 1.41 6.18
N PHE A 180 19.44 0.63 6.27
CA PHE A 180 20.77 1.12 6.65
C PHE A 180 21.55 1.74 5.49
N ASP A 181 20.95 1.82 4.29
CA ASP A 181 21.54 2.43 3.10
C ASP A 181 22.89 1.80 2.69
N LEU A 182 23.01 0.48 2.85
CA LEU A 182 24.27 -0.21 2.60
C LEU A 182 24.65 -0.16 1.11
N GLN A 183 23.66 -0.02 0.23
CA GLN A 183 23.87 0.14 -1.22
C GLN A 183 24.80 1.30 -1.59
N ARG A 184 24.93 2.34 -0.76
CA ARG A 184 25.72 3.53 -1.13
C ARG A 184 27.23 3.28 -1.15
N PHE A 185 27.69 2.24 -0.47
CA PHE A 185 29.11 1.90 -0.36
C PHE A 185 29.63 1.14 -1.59
N PHE A 186 28.72 0.72 -2.47
CA PHE A 186 29.04 -0.07 -3.64
C PHE A 186 28.68 0.70 -4.91
N GLN A 187 29.63 0.78 -5.85
CA GLN A 187 29.44 1.51 -7.10
C GLN A 187 28.66 0.71 -8.16
N SER A 188 28.56 -0.61 -8.00
CA SER A 188 27.90 -1.49 -8.97
C SER A 188 26.40 -1.22 -9.05
N PHE A 189 25.83 -1.26 -10.25
CA PHE A 189 24.37 -1.19 -10.44
C PHE A 189 23.66 -2.32 -9.67
N MET A 190 24.33 -3.47 -9.52
CA MET A 190 23.85 -4.63 -8.78
C MET A 190 23.64 -4.33 -7.30
N ALA A 191 24.28 -3.30 -6.73
CA ALA A 191 24.13 -2.97 -5.32
C ALA A 191 22.69 -2.61 -4.91
N LYS A 192 21.86 -2.18 -5.86
CA LYS A 192 20.46 -1.80 -5.60
C LYS A 192 19.45 -2.93 -5.83
N SER A 193 19.85 -3.98 -6.54
CA SER A 193 18.95 -5.07 -6.96
C SER A 193 19.41 -6.46 -6.52
N MET A 194 20.71 -6.67 -6.35
CA MET A 194 21.34 -7.98 -6.13
C MET A 194 22.41 -7.88 -5.03
N PRO A 195 22.01 -7.63 -3.77
CA PRO A 195 22.95 -7.47 -2.66
C PRO A 195 23.73 -8.75 -2.31
N HIS A 196 23.21 -9.93 -2.66
CA HIS A 196 23.85 -11.24 -2.44
C HIS A 196 25.09 -11.47 -3.32
N VAL A 197 25.22 -10.78 -4.47
CA VAL A 197 26.39 -10.86 -5.36
C VAL A 197 27.56 -10.03 -4.84
N LEU A 198 27.29 -9.11 -3.91
CA LEU A 198 28.32 -8.26 -3.32
C LEU A 198 29.24 -9.07 -2.40
N ASP A 199 30.41 -8.49 -2.13
CA ASP A 199 31.33 -8.96 -1.11
C ASP A 199 30.68 -8.84 0.28
N GLN A 200 30.26 -9.98 0.84
CA GLN A 200 29.45 -10.03 2.06
C GLN A 200 30.23 -9.56 3.28
N GLU A 201 31.54 -9.80 3.37
CA GLU A 201 32.37 -9.33 4.49
C GLU A 201 32.39 -7.79 4.54
N LYS A 202 32.43 -7.15 3.37
CA LYS A 202 32.32 -5.69 3.28
C LYS A 202 30.92 -5.18 3.64
N VAL A 203 29.86 -5.89 3.21
CA VAL A 203 28.48 -5.52 3.58
C VAL A 203 28.30 -5.59 5.09
N GLU A 204 28.80 -6.65 5.74
CA GLU A 204 28.75 -6.83 7.19
C GLU A 204 29.53 -5.74 7.93
N THR A 205 30.72 -5.39 7.47
CA THR A 205 31.53 -4.30 8.04
C THR A 205 30.77 -2.97 7.99
N HIS A 206 30.25 -2.60 6.82
CA HIS A 206 29.48 -1.37 6.68
C HIS A 206 28.17 -1.38 7.46
N PHE A 207 27.53 -2.55 7.61
CA PHE A 207 26.34 -2.68 8.45
C PHE A 207 26.67 -2.33 9.91
N LEU A 208 27.73 -2.88 10.48
CA LEU A 208 28.15 -2.60 11.85
C LEU A 208 28.52 -1.12 12.06
N GLU A 209 29.16 -0.49 11.06
CA GLU A 209 29.42 0.95 11.09
C GLU A 209 28.13 1.77 11.06
N GLN A 210 27.17 1.38 10.22
CA GLN A 210 25.91 2.12 10.05
C GLN A 210 24.98 1.98 11.25
N ILE A 211 24.88 0.80 11.85
CA ILE A 211 24.05 0.63 13.04
C ILE A 211 24.59 1.45 14.21
N CYS A 212 25.90 1.47 14.41
CA CYS A 212 26.56 2.32 15.41
C CYS A 212 26.39 3.82 15.13
N ARG A 213 26.39 4.22 13.85
CA ARG A 213 26.12 5.60 13.44
C ARG A 213 24.68 6.00 13.78
N ILE A 214 23.69 5.18 13.40
CA ILE A 214 22.28 5.44 13.69
C ILE A 214 22.01 5.48 15.20
N ASN A 215 22.65 4.61 15.97
CA ASN A 215 22.55 4.62 17.44
C ASN A 215 22.95 5.97 18.03
N ARG A 216 24.08 6.54 17.57
CA ARG A 216 24.57 7.84 18.04
C ARG A 216 23.75 9.02 17.53
N GLU A 217 23.41 9.03 16.24
CA GLU A 217 22.72 10.17 15.59
C GLU A 217 21.24 10.24 15.96
N LEU A 218 20.54 9.11 15.96
CA LEU A 218 19.09 9.06 16.09
C LEU A 218 18.62 8.66 17.50
N PHE A 219 19.29 7.69 18.13
CA PHE A 219 18.94 7.22 19.47
C PHE A 219 19.72 7.95 20.57
N LYS A 220 20.71 8.77 20.19
CA LYS A 220 21.56 9.55 21.10
C LYS A 220 22.32 8.69 22.12
N GLU A 221 22.54 7.41 21.79
CA GLU A 221 23.25 6.44 22.62
C GLU A 221 24.65 6.17 22.06
N SER A 222 25.66 6.11 22.93
CA SER A 222 27.07 5.95 22.51
C SER A 222 27.79 4.78 23.17
N ALA A 223 27.40 4.40 24.38
CA ALA A 223 28.05 3.31 25.12
C ALA A 223 27.51 1.92 24.74
N TRP A 224 26.20 1.84 24.49
CA TRP A 224 25.51 0.58 24.21
C TRP A 224 24.55 0.75 23.04
N LEU A 225 24.24 -0.36 22.36
CA LEU A 225 23.25 -0.37 21.30
C LEU A 225 21.84 -0.33 21.91
N ASP A 226 21.00 0.58 21.44
CA ASP A 226 19.61 0.67 21.88
C ASP A 226 18.86 -0.65 21.64
N ASN A 227 17.96 -1.00 22.56
CA ASN A 227 17.19 -2.25 22.51
C ASN A 227 16.42 -2.43 21.18
N TYR A 228 15.94 -1.34 20.59
CA TYR A 228 15.27 -1.39 19.29
C TYR A 228 16.21 -1.65 18.12
N LEU A 229 17.52 -1.39 18.27
CA LEU A 229 18.51 -1.66 17.24
C LEU A 229 19.13 -3.05 17.36
N VAL A 230 19.27 -3.59 18.58
CA VAL A 230 19.82 -4.93 18.83
C VAL A 230 19.14 -6.00 17.96
N ARG A 231 17.82 -5.92 17.77
CA ARG A 231 17.08 -6.85 16.90
C ARG A 231 17.59 -6.89 15.47
N TYR A 232 18.03 -5.75 14.90
CA TYR A 232 18.50 -5.71 13.52
C TYR A 232 19.82 -6.45 13.37
N VAL A 233 20.62 -6.58 14.43
CA VAL A 233 21.84 -7.40 14.41
C VAL A 233 21.47 -8.86 14.21
N TYR A 234 20.58 -9.40 15.05
CA TYR A 234 20.12 -10.79 14.92
C TYR A 234 19.48 -11.04 13.55
N LEU A 235 18.55 -10.17 13.15
CA LEU A 235 17.84 -10.33 11.87
C LEU A 235 18.78 -10.24 10.64
N PHE A 236 19.89 -9.52 10.74
CA PHE A 236 20.83 -9.37 9.64
C PHE A 236 21.76 -10.57 9.47
N PHE A 237 22.33 -11.05 10.58
CA PHE A 237 23.27 -12.16 10.58
C PHE A 237 22.57 -13.52 10.46
N ASP A 238 21.42 -13.70 11.11
CA ASP A 238 20.62 -14.93 11.00
C ASP A 238 19.81 -14.97 9.69
N GLY A 239 19.60 -13.79 9.09
CA GLY A 239 18.86 -13.64 7.84
C GLY A 239 19.65 -14.13 6.62
N GLN A 240 18.91 -14.58 5.62
CA GLN A 240 19.42 -14.84 4.28
C GLN A 240 18.78 -13.85 3.30
N TYR A 241 19.49 -13.51 2.23
CA TYR A 241 18.82 -12.84 1.12
C TYR A 241 17.85 -13.82 0.48
N ALA A 242 16.72 -13.30 -0.01
CA ALA A 242 15.87 -14.10 -0.88
C ALA A 242 16.70 -14.60 -2.07
N ASP A 243 16.59 -15.90 -2.36
CA ASP A 243 17.06 -16.45 -3.62
C ASP A 243 16.49 -15.58 -4.74
N THR A 244 17.37 -15.16 -5.65
CA THR A 244 17.08 -14.16 -6.68
C THR A 244 15.75 -14.40 -7.36
N LYS A 245 14.77 -13.59 -6.99
CA LYS A 245 13.53 -13.38 -7.73
C LYS A 245 13.77 -12.56 -8.98
N LEU A 246 14.90 -12.68 -9.66
CA LEU A 246 15.16 -11.87 -10.86
C LEU A 246 14.10 -12.14 -11.93
N LEU A 247 13.72 -13.41 -12.09
CA LEU A 247 12.60 -13.83 -12.94
C LEU A 247 11.22 -13.46 -12.36
N ASP A 248 11.03 -13.55 -11.05
CA ASP A 248 9.77 -13.23 -10.37
C ASP A 248 9.48 -11.73 -10.36
N GLU A 249 10.49 -10.89 -10.11
CA GLU A 249 10.46 -9.43 -10.20
C GLU A 249 10.29 -9.02 -11.65
N MET A 250 11.03 -9.61 -12.61
CA MET A 250 10.77 -9.39 -14.04
C MET A 250 9.36 -9.79 -14.45
N ALA A 251 8.84 -10.92 -13.94
CA ALA A 251 7.50 -11.40 -14.21
C ALA A 251 6.45 -10.48 -13.58
N GLN A 252 6.66 -10.01 -12.36
CA GLN A 252 5.77 -9.03 -11.72
C GLN A 252 5.81 -7.69 -12.44
N ASP A 253 6.98 -7.16 -12.79
CA ASP A 253 7.12 -5.93 -13.58
C ASP A 253 6.46 -6.09 -14.94
N PHE A 254 6.65 -7.23 -15.61
CA PHE A 254 5.97 -7.58 -16.85
C PHE A 254 4.45 -7.58 -16.62
N ILE A 255 3.95 -8.29 -15.61
CA ILE A 255 2.53 -8.33 -15.25
C ILE A 255 1.99 -6.93 -14.94
N PHE A 256 2.68 -6.10 -14.16
CA PHE A 256 2.25 -4.75 -13.79
C PHE A 256 2.23 -3.81 -15.01
N ARG A 257 3.24 -3.89 -15.89
CA ARG A 257 3.26 -3.16 -17.16
C ARG A 257 2.13 -3.60 -18.10
N HIS A 258 1.75 -4.87 -18.06
CA HIS A 258 0.69 -5.44 -18.89
C HIS A 258 -0.71 -5.35 -18.26
N ARG A 259 -0.84 -5.09 -16.96
CA ARG A 259 -2.14 -4.87 -16.28
C ARG A 259 -2.79 -3.53 -16.65
N PHE A 260 -1.99 -2.52 -16.98
CA PHE A 260 -2.48 -1.20 -17.41
C PHE A 260 -2.44 -0.99 -18.93
N PHE A 261 -1.82 -1.90 -19.68
CA PHE A 261 -2.18 -2.08 -21.07
C PHE A 261 -3.61 -2.65 -21.07
N LYS A 262 -4.62 -1.79 -21.26
CA LYS A 262 -5.82 -2.26 -21.95
C LYS A 262 -5.28 -2.95 -23.20
N GLN A 263 -5.39 -4.28 -23.29
CA GLN A 263 -5.26 -4.94 -24.58
C GLN A 263 -6.15 -4.13 -25.50
N GLN A 264 -5.56 -3.49 -26.52
CA GLN A 264 -6.39 -2.92 -27.56
C GLN A 264 -7.26 -4.09 -28.02
N PRO A 265 -8.60 -3.92 -28.05
CA PRO A 265 -9.46 -4.98 -28.53
C PRO A 265 -8.86 -5.45 -29.86
N ARG A 266 -8.62 -6.76 -29.98
CA ARG A 266 -8.13 -7.33 -31.24
C ARG A 266 -8.98 -6.72 -32.34
N PRO A 267 -8.39 -6.22 -33.45
CA PRO A 267 -9.20 -5.72 -34.55
C PRO A 267 -10.17 -6.83 -34.91
N GLU A 268 -11.47 -6.59 -34.64
CA GLU A 268 -12.51 -7.53 -35.01
C GLU A 268 -12.35 -7.76 -36.51
N LYS A 269 -12.33 -9.02 -36.95
CA LYS A 269 -12.20 -9.35 -38.38
C LYS A 269 -13.30 -8.58 -39.10
N GLN A 270 -12.93 -7.54 -39.85
CA GLN A 270 -13.87 -6.80 -40.67
C GLN A 270 -14.49 -7.79 -41.66
N MET A 271 -15.80 -7.95 -41.59
CA MET A 271 -16.54 -8.82 -42.49
C MET A 271 -16.29 -8.35 -43.94
N PRO A 272 -16.00 -9.25 -44.90
CA PRO A 272 -15.77 -8.86 -46.28
C PRO A 272 -16.99 -8.12 -46.85
N MET A 273 -16.74 -7.23 -47.80
CA MET A 273 -17.73 -6.26 -48.28
C MET A 273 -18.94 -6.93 -48.95
N ASP A 274 -18.71 -8.05 -49.66
CA ASP A 274 -19.79 -8.81 -50.31
C ASP A 274 -20.72 -9.49 -49.29
N GLU A 275 -20.17 -9.99 -48.17
CA GLU A 275 -20.98 -10.53 -47.06
C GLU A 275 -21.74 -9.42 -46.32
N SER A 276 -21.11 -8.25 -46.15
CA SER A 276 -21.75 -7.09 -45.52
C SER A 276 -22.94 -6.58 -46.34
N LEU A 277 -22.84 -6.60 -47.67
CA LEU A 277 -23.94 -6.25 -48.57
C LEU A 277 -25.09 -7.28 -48.54
N ALA A 278 -24.75 -8.57 -48.45
CA ALA A 278 -25.74 -9.65 -48.34
C ALA A 278 -26.57 -9.55 -47.05
N VAL A 279 -25.95 -9.21 -45.91
CA VAL A 279 -26.66 -9.04 -44.62
C VAL A 279 -27.73 -7.94 -44.69
N PHE A 280 -27.49 -6.90 -45.48
CA PHE A 280 -28.41 -5.79 -45.68
C PHE A 280 -29.31 -5.93 -46.92
N ASN A 281 -29.15 -7.00 -47.71
CA ASN A 281 -29.78 -7.19 -49.03
C ASN A 281 -29.61 -5.97 -49.95
N LEU A 282 -28.39 -5.42 -49.99
CA LEU A 282 -28.05 -4.25 -50.80
C LEU A 282 -27.12 -4.64 -51.95
N THR A 283 -27.24 -3.95 -53.08
CA THR A 283 -26.28 -4.04 -54.18
C THR A 283 -25.18 -2.98 -54.04
N LYS A 284 -24.06 -3.17 -54.75
CA LYS A 284 -22.94 -2.22 -54.76
C LYS A 284 -23.35 -0.84 -55.28
N GLU A 285 -24.28 -0.80 -56.23
CA GLU A 285 -24.82 0.41 -56.83
C GLU A 285 -25.71 1.20 -55.86
N GLU A 286 -26.56 0.50 -55.10
CA GLU A 286 -27.38 1.09 -54.05
C GLU A 286 -26.53 1.65 -52.90
N LEU A 287 -25.42 0.98 -52.55
CA LEU A 287 -24.49 1.49 -51.54
C LEU A 287 -23.87 2.84 -51.94
N SER A 288 -23.56 3.04 -53.23
CA SER A 288 -22.96 4.29 -53.72
C SER A 288 -23.89 5.50 -53.66
N THR A 289 -25.20 5.26 -53.67
CA THR A 289 -26.24 6.30 -53.59
C THR A 289 -26.80 6.48 -52.17
N LEU A 290 -26.47 5.56 -51.26
CA LEU A 290 -26.95 5.56 -49.87
C LEU A 290 -26.18 6.55 -48.99
N SER A 291 -26.92 7.48 -48.37
CA SER A 291 -26.36 8.37 -47.34
C SER A 291 -26.19 7.65 -46.00
N ARG A 292 -25.24 8.14 -45.16
CA ARG A 292 -25.02 7.66 -43.78
C ARG A 292 -26.32 7.61 -42.95
N ARG A 293 -27.22 8.59 -43.14
CA ARG A 293 -28.51 8.65 -42.43
C ARG A 293 -29.45 7.54 -42.88
N ALA A 294 -29.47 7.22 -44.18
CA ALA A 294 -30.29 6.14 -44.73
C ALA A 294 -29.80 4.77 -44.24
N LEU A 295 -28.49 4.51 -44.27
CA LEU A 295 -27.90 3.27 -43.75
C LEU A 295 -28.20 3.06 -42.26
N THR A 296 -28.09 4.12 -41.45
CA THR A 296 -28.36 4.06 -40.00
C THR A 296 -29.84 3.77 -39.70
N ARG A 297 -30.77 4.28 -40.52
CA ARG A 297 -32.21 3.96 -40.39
C ARG A 297 -32.48 2.49 -40.72
N LEU A 298 -31.84 1.98 -41.76
CA LEU A 298 -31.98 0.60 -42.21
C LEU A 298 -31.40 -0.38 -41.18
N TYR A 299 -30.22 -0.07 -40.64
CA TYR A 299 -29.65 -0.80 -39.50
C TYR A 299 -30.59 -0.84 -38.29
N ARG A 300 -31.15 0.29 -37.85
CA ARG A 300 -32.08 0.30 -36.70
C ARG A 300 -33.32 -0.55 -36.94
N LYS A 301 -33.85 -0.57 -38.16
CA LYS A 301 -35.03 -1.37 -38.54
C LYS A 301 -34.74 -2.88 -38.49
N ILE A 302 -33.55 -3.30 -38.90
CA ILE A 302 -33.15 -4.72 -38.85
C ILE A 302 -32.75 -5.11 -37.43
N ALA A 303 -32.02 -4.23 -36.73
CA ALA A 303 -31.58 -4.42 -35.35
C ALA A 303 -32.77 -4.56 -34.39
N SER A 304 -33.86 -3.81 -34.58
CA SER A 304 -35.07 -3.94 -33.75
C SER A 304 -35.77 -5.29 -33.89
N THR A 305 -35.59 -5.98 -35.02
CA THR A 305 -36.20 -7.29 -35.28
C THR A 305 -35.27 -8.44 -34.87
N ARG A 306 -33.95 -8.24 -34.97
CA ARG A 306 -32.92 -9.26 -34.68
C ARG A 306 -32.25 -9.10 -33.31
N HIS A 307 -32.75 -8.19 -32.46
CA HIS A 307 -32.14 -7.98 -31.14
C HIS A 307 -32.31 -9.23 -30.25
N PRO A 308 -31.30 -9.65 -29.48
CA PRO A 308 -31.41 -10.78 -28.57
C PRO A 308 -32.56 -10.63 -27.56
N ASP A 309 -32.77 -9.42 -27.05
CA ASP A 309 -33.86 -9.11 -26.11
C ASP A 309 -35.27 -9.23 -26.74
N THR A 310 -35.38 -9.23 -28.07
CA THR A 310 -36.64 -9.44 -28.80
C THR A 310 -36.78 -10.87 -29.36
N GLY A 311 -35.90 -11.79 -28.94
CA GLY A 311 -35.92 -13.20 -29.35
C GLY A 311 -35.03 -13.53 -30.55
N GLY A 312 -34.15 -12.62 -30.98
CA GLY A 312 -33.17 -12.85 -32.04
C GLY A 312 -31.92 -13.61 -31.60
N SER A 313 -31.16 -14.15 -32.56
CA SER A 313 -29.88 -14.82 -32.27
C SER A 313 -28.78 -13.79 -31.97
N HIS A 314 -28.02 -14.03 -30.89
CA HIS A 314 -26.85 -13.21 -30.56
C HIS A 314 -25.81 -13.18 -31.69
N GLN A 315 -25.66 -14.29 -32.42
CA GLN A 315 -24.71 -14.41 -33.52
C GLN A 315 -25.13 -13.54 -34.73
N GLU A 316 -26.41 -13.55 -35.08
CA GLU A 316 -26.96 -12.73 -36.17
C GLU A 316 -26.85 -11.24 -35.87
N PHE A 317 -26.94 -10.86 -34.59
CA PHE A 317 -26.77 -9.47 -34.16
C PHE A 317 -25.31 -9.01 -34.24
N ILE A 318 -24.36 -9.88 -33.92
CA ILE A 318 -22.91 -9.61 -34.10
C ILE A 318 -22.59 -9.42 -35.59
N GLU A 319 -23.11 -10.29 -36.46
CA GLU A 319 -22.92 -10.19 -37.92
C GLU A 319 -23.50 -8.90 -38.49
N LEU A 320 -24.68 -8.49 -38.03
CA LEU A 320 -25.30 -7.22 -38.41
C LEU A 320 -24.46 -6.00 -37.98
N ASN A 321 -23.88 -6.03 -36.78
CA ASN A 321 -23.01 -4.95 -36.28
C ASN A 321 -21.72 -4.83 -37.09
N ASN A 322 -21.10 -5.97 -37.41
CA ASN A 322 -19.89 -6.02 -38.22
C ASN A 322 -20.15 -5.50 -39.64
N ALA A 323 -21.24 -5.94 -40.27
CA ALA A 323 -21.65 -5.45 -41.58
C ALA A 323 -21.92 -3.93 -41.57
N TYR A 324 -22.57 -3.40 -40.52
CA TYR A 324 -22.84 -1.97 -40.40
C TYR A 324 -21.55 -1.14 -40.28
N GLN A 325 -20.60 -1.58 -39.45
CA GLN A 325 -19.30 -0.95 -39.28
C GLN A 325 -18.53 -0.88 -40.61
N THR A 326 -18.45 -2.01 -41.33
CA THR A 326 -17.77 -2.09 -42.64
C THR A 326 -18.37 -1.13 -43.66
N LEU A 327 -19.71 -1.09 -43.79
CA LEU A 327 -20.38 -0.20 -44.74
C LEU A 327 -20.27 1.28 -44.35
N LEU A 328 -20.31 1.59 -43.05
CA LEU A 328 -20.18 2.95 -42.54
C LEU A 328 -18.77 3.53 -42.75
N GLU A 329 -17.72 2.73 -42.54
CA GLU A 329 -16.33 3.13 -42.84
C GLU A 329 -16.15 3.43 -44.34
N LYS A 330 -16.83 2.70 -45.23
CA LYS A 330 -16.74 2.92 -46.68
C LYS A 330 -17.43 4.20 -47.11
N ILE A 331 -18.63 4.49 -46.60
CA ILE A 331 -19.31 5.76 -46.86
C ILE A 331 -18.49 6.94 -46.31
N GLN A 332 -17.82 6.77 -45.17
CA GLN A 332 -16.91 7.81 -44.61
C GLN A 332 -15.64 8.02 -45.42
N LYS A 333 -15.13 7.01 -46.12
CA LYS A 333 -13.95 7.15 -47.00
C LYS A 333 -14.29 7.69 -48.39
N GLN A 334 -15.57 7.72 -48.77
CA GLN A 334 -16.06 8.26 -50.05
C GLN A 334 -16.57 9.71 -49.96
N THR A 335 -16.72 10.24 -48.75
CA THR A 335 -16.95 11.67 -48.48
C THR A 335 -15.63 12.35 -48.20
#